data_AF-A0A7K4AQY2-F1
#
_entry.id   AF-A0A7K4AQY2-F1
#
_cell.length_a   1.000
_cell.length_b   1.000
_cell.length_c   1.000
_cell.angle_alpha   90.00
_cell.angle_beta   90.00
_cell.angle_gamma   90.00
#
_symmetry.space_group_name_H-M   'P 1'
#
loop_
_entity.id
_entity.type
_entity.pdbx_description
1 polymer ?
#
loop_
_entity_poly.entity_id
_entity_poly.type
_entity_poly.pdbx_seq_one_letter_code
_entity_poly.pdbx_strand_id
1 'polypeptide(L)'
;EVIGKRCGADLDLVRAGSLLHDLGRSRTHDIRHGVEGARLARGRGLSEPLALIIQKHIGAGITADSARALGLPEMDYVPTTLEERIVCHADNLVGDTEVLTSQESYVNFVRKGLEEQGRNMLSMHSELSAACGMDIDDIVRLVDLSDNAPILGSSAKA
;
A
#
# COMPACT_ATOMS: atom_id res chain seq x y z
N GLU A 1 -9.14 -2.91 -0.26
CA GLU A 1 -10.59 -2.69 -0.55
C GLU A 1 -11.34 -1.98 0.59
N VAL A 2 -11.25 -2.44 1.84
CA VAL A 2 -12.03 -1.86 2.96
C VAL A 2 -11.73 -0.38 3.20
N ILE A 3 -10.46 0.03 3.17
CA ILE A 3 -10.06 1.44 3.28
C ILE A 3 -10.72 2.25 2.15
N GLY A 4 -10.55 1.83 0.89
CA GLY A 4 -11.11 2.52 -0.28
C GLY A 4 -12.62 2.69 -0.25
N LYS A 5 -13.37 1.68 0.24
CA LYS A 5 -14.84 1.78 0.40
C LYS A 5 -15.23 2.89 1.37
N ARG A 6 -14.42 3.12 2.40
CA ARG A 6 -14.76 4.02 3.50
C ARG A 6 -14.44 5.48 3.21
N CYS A 7 -13.35 5.73 2.48
CA CYS A 7 -12.96 7.08 2.05
C CYS A 7 -13.46 7.47 0.65
N GLY A 8 -14.26 6.62 -0.01
CA GLY A 8 -14.87 6.94 -1.30
C GLY A 8 -13.89 6.93 -2.48
N ALA A 9 -12.89 6.06 -2.44
CA ALA A 9 -11.93 5.88 -3.55
C ALA A 9 -12.55 5.10 -4.73
N ASP A 10 -11.92 5.20 -5.91
CA ASP A 10 -12.21 4.31 -7.03
C ASP A 10 -11.79 2.87 -6.68
N LEU A 11 -12.77 2.03 -6.38
CA LEU A 11 -12.54 0.66 -5.92
C LEU A 11 -11.93 -0.23 -6.99
N ASP A 12 -12.26 -0.01 -8.27
CA ASP A 12 -11.72 -0.83 -9.35
C ASP A 12 -10.25 -0.48 -9.57
N LEU A 13 -9.89 0.80 -9.48
CA LEU A 13 -8.50 1.23 -9.52
C LEU A 13 -7.71 0.74 -8.30
N VAL A 14 -8.26 0.82 -7.09
CA VAL A 14 -7.62 0.27 -5.88
C VAL A 14 -7.40 -1.23 -6.01
N ARG A 15 -8.38 -2.00 -6.48
CA ARG A 15 -8.25 -3.46 -6.67
C ARG A 15 -7.20 -3.79 -7.72
N ALA A 16 -7.24 -3.12 -8.87
CA ALA A 16 -6.24 -3.31 -9.91
C ALA A 16 -4.83 -2.96 -9.42
N GLY A 17 -4.71 -1.86 -8.67
CA GLY A 17 -3.48 -1.42 -8.02
C GLY A 17 -2.97 -2.46 -7.02
N SER A 18 -3.81 -2.96 -6.13
CA SER A 18 -3.43 -4.01 -5.17
C SER A 18 -2.94 -5.28 -5.86
N LEU A 19 -3.54 -5.69 -6.98
CA LEU A 19 -3.11 -6.88 -7.71
C LEU A 19 -1.81 -6.69 -8.50
N LEU A 20 -1.55 -5.47 -8.98
CA LEU A 20 -0.50 -5.21 -9.97
C LEU A 20 0.64 -4.33 -9.46
N HIS A 21 0.59 -3.81 -8.23
CA HIS A 21 1.63 -2.94 -7.67
C HIS A 21 3.03 -3.55 -7.83
N ASP A 22 3.15 -4.86 -7.64
CA ASP A 22 4.42 -5.59 -7.72
C ASP A 22 4.72 -6.17 -9.12
N LEU A 23 4.04 -5.74 -10.19
CA LEU A 23 4.20 -6.27 -11.56
C LEU A 23 5.67 -6.29 -12.04
N GLY A 24 6.48 -5.33 -11.61
CA GLY A 24 7.89 -5.24 -11.96
C GLY A 24 8.78 -6.32 -11.34
N ARG A 25 8.30 -7.06 -10.33
CA ARG A 25 8.98 -8.24 -9.77
C ARG A 25 9.25 -9.31 -10.82
N SER A 26 8.48 -9.32 -11.90
CA SER A 26 8.72 -10.16 -13.08
C SER A 26 9.98 -9.80 -13.89
N ARG A 27 10.68 -8.70 -13.54
CA ARG A 27 11.88 -8.19 -14.24
C ARG A 27 13.03 -7.91 -13.29
N THR A 28 12.76 -7.39 -12.10
CA THR A 28 13.80 -7.08 -11.10
C THR A 28 13.27 -7.34 -9.69
N HIS A 29 14.16 -7.73 -8.78
CA HIS A 29 13.83 -7.96 -7.37
C HIS A 29 14.29 -6.83 -6.45
N ASP A 30 14.90 -5.78 -6.98
CA ASP A 30 15.28 -4.58 -6.21
C ASP A 30 14.19 -3.50 -6.22
N ILE A 31 14.49 -2.35 -5.64
CA ILE A 31 13.56 -1.22 -5.51
C ILE A 31 13.04 -0.68 -6.85
N ARG A 32 13.72 -0.97 -7.97
CA ARG A 32 13.31 -0.50 -9.31
C ARG A 32 12.09 -1.24 -9.85
N HIS A 33 11.56 -2.25 -9.14
CA HIS A 33 10.35 -2.96 -9.56
C HIS A 33 9.15 -2.02 -9.73
N GLY A 34 9.02 -0.94 -8.96
CA GLY A 34 7.98 0.08 -9.21
C GLY A 34 8.12 0.73 -10.59
N VAL A 35 9.34 1.10 -10.98
CA VAL A 35 9.66 1.70 -12.29
C VAL A 35 9.41 0.71 -13.43
N GLU A 36 9.95 -0.50 -13.31
CA GLU A 36 9.77 -1.54 -14.33
C GLU A 36 8.31 -1.96 -14.45
N GLY A 37 7.59 -2.06 -13.34
CA GLY A 37 6.16 -2.36 -13.32
C GLY A 37 5.36 -1.31 -14.06
N ALA A 38 5.60 -0.02 -13.79
CA ALA A 38 4.93 1.07 -14.47
C ALA A 38 5.22 1.07 -15.99
N ARG A 39 6.47 0.83 -16.38
CA ARG A 39 6.86 0.67 -17.79
C ARG A 39 6.12 -0.50 -18.46
N LEU A 40 6.03 -1.65 -17.79
CA LEU A 40 5.32 -2.83 -18.30
C LEU A 40 3.81 -2.60 -18.43
N ALA A 41 3.22 -1.88 -17.47
CA ALA A 41 1.81 -1.51 -17.47
C ALA A 41 1.47 -0.61 -18.66
N ARG A 42 2.24 0.48 -18.85
CA ARG A 42 2.09 1.39 -20.01
C ARG A 42 2.28 0.64 -21.33
N GLY A 43 3.30 -0.21 -21.42
CA GLY A 43 3.55 -1.02 -22.61
C GLY A 43 2.45 -2.03 -22.95
N ARG A 44 1.55 -2.35 -22.00
CA ARG A 44 0.38 -3.22 -22.19
C ARG A 44 -0.91 -2.44 -22.45
N GLY A 45 -0.85 -1.11 -22.51
CA GLY A 45 -2.04 -0.27 -22.66
C GLY A 45 -2.90 -0.18 -21.40
N LEU A 46 -2.34 -0.48 -20.22
CA LEU A 46 -3.03 -0.21 -18.95
C LEU A 46 -3.10 1.30 -18.70
N SER A 47 -4.09 1.72 -17.92
CA SER A 47 -4.35 3.14 -17.67
C SER A 47 -3.19 3.82 -16.94
N GLU A 48 -2.98 5.11 -17.21
CA GLU A 48 -1.94 5.90 -16.54
C GLU A 48 -2.12 5.97 -15.00
N PRO A 49 -3.34 6.13 -14.44
CA PRO A 49 -3.52 6.07 -12.99
C PRO A 49 -3.03 4.76 -12.37
N LEU A 50 -3.24 3.62 -13.05
CA LEU A 50 -2.73 2.33 -12.57
C LEU A 50 -1.21 2.25 -12.69
N ALA A 51 -0.62 2.74 -13.79
CA ALA A 51 0.83 2.80 -13.94
C ALA A 51 1.48 3.68 -12.86
N LEU A 52 0.84 4.78 -12.45
CA LEU A 52 1.30 5.66 -11.38
C LEU A 52 1.20 4.99 -10.00
N ILE A 53 0.14 4.24 -9.71
CA ILE A 53 0.07 3.42 -8.48
C ILE A 53 1.25 2.45 -8.42
N ILE A 54 1.52 1.75 -9.52
CA ILE A 54 2.64 0.80 -9.61
C ILE A 54 3.98 1.53 -9.45
N GLN A 55 4.15 2.73 -10.01
CA GLN A 55 5.38 3.51 -9.87
C GLN A 55 5.59 3.99 -8.43
N LYS A 56 4.54 4.51 -7.79
CA LYS A 56 4.60 5.29 -6.55
C LYS A 56 4.42 4.46 -5.27
N HIS A 57 4.07 3.17 -5.36
CA HIS A 57 3.89 2.34 -4.16
C HIS A 57 5.20 2.13 -3.38
N ILE A 58 6.36 2.22 -4.04
CA ILE A 58 7.66 1.93 -3.43
C ILE A 58 8.08 2.99 -2.41
N GLY A 59 8.60 2.50 -1.27
CA GLY A 59 9.36 3.31 -0.31
C GLY A 59 8.58 4.41 0.41
N ALA A 60 7.25 4.33 0.45
CA ALA A 60 6.38 5.22 1.21
C ALA A 60 6.62 6.73 0.91
N GLY A 61 6.72 7.10 -0.37
CA GLY A 61 6.89 8.49 -0.76
C GLY A 61 8.34 8.95 -0.81
N ILE A 62 9.10 8.34 -1.73
CA ILE A 62 10.48 8.76 -2.03
C ILE A 62 10.44 10.07 -2.83
N THR A 63 11.15 11.10 -2.35
CA THR A 63 11.32 12.35 -3.09
C THR A 63 12.28 12.16 -4.28
N ALA A 64 12.20 13.05 -5.27
CA ALA A 64 13.13 13.03 -6.41
C ALA A 64 14.61 13.10 -5.96
N ASP A 65 14.91 13.87 -4.92
CA ASP A 65 16.25 13.99 -4.36
C ASP A 65 16.73 12.66 -3.74
N SER A 66 15.87 12.01 -2.95
CA SER A 66 16.18 10.72 -2.30
C SER A 66 16.24 9.55 -3.30
N ALA A 67 15.54 9.64 -4.43
CA ALA A 67 15.53 8.60 -5.47
C ALA A 67 16.94 8.29 -5.99
N ARG A 68 17.78 9.31 -6.19
CA ARG A 68 19.15 9.13 -6.70
C ARG A 68 20.01 8.30 -5.75
N ALA A 69 19.90 8.55 -4.44
CA ALA A 69 20.63 7.80 -3.42
C ALA A 69 20.23 6.32 -3.35
N LEU A 70 19.00 6.00 -3.78
CA LEU A 70 18.44 4.65 -3.83
C LEU A 70 18.67 3.94 -5.18
N GLY A 71 19.38 4.56 -6.12
CA GLY A 71 19.60 4.01 -7.46
C GLY A 71 18.35 4.00 -8.34
N LEU A 72 17.33 4.80 -7.98
CA LEU A 72 16.14 5.02 -8.78
C LEU A 72 16.38 6.16 -9.79
N PRO A 73 15.72 6.13 -10.96
CA PRO A 73 15.64 7.30 -11.82
C PRO A 73 15.01 8.47 -11.07
N GLU A 74 15.43 9.69 -11.40
CA GLU A 74 14.92 10.93 -10.83
C GLU A 74 13.50 11.20 -11.33
N MET A 75 12.53 10.71 -10.56
CA MET A 75 11.10 10.80 -10.83
C MET A 75 10.35 11.05 -9.53
N ASP A 76 9.06 11.37 -9.64
CA ASP A 76 8.17 11.48 -8.50
C ASP A 76 7.65 10.10 -8.07
N TYR A 77 7.94 9.73 -6.82
CA TYR A 77 7.45 8.51 -6.16
C TYR A 77 6.55 8.83 -4.96
N VAL A 78 6.11 10.08 -4.81
CA VAL A 78 5.21 10.49 -3.73
C VAL A 78 3.76 10.19 -4.11
N PRO A 79 3.03 9.36 -3.34
CA PRO A 79 1.61 9.16 -3.54
C PRO A 79 0.82 10.46 -3.38
N THR A 80 0.03 10.81 -4.39
CA THR A 80 -0.68 12.10 -4.51
C THR A 80 -2.19 11.92 -4.58
N THR A 81 -2.68 10.86 -5.21
CA THR A 81 -4.11 10.52 -5.26
C THR A 81 -4.52 9.68 -4.06
N LEU A 82 -5.83 9.54 -3.84
CA LEU A 82 -6.35 8.73 -2.75
C LEU A 82 -6.01 7.24 -2.97
N GLU A 83 -6.15 6.77 -4.21
CA GLU A 83 -5.89 5.39 -4.61
C GLU A 83 -4.40 5.04 -4.52
N GLU A 84 -3.51 5.95 -4.93
CA GLU A 84 -2.06 5.81 -4.76
C GLU A 84 -1.69 5.66 -3.28
N ARG A 85 -2.24 6.52 -2.41
CA ARG A 85 -1.99 6.44 -0.96
C ARG A 85 -2.51 5.15 -0.38
N ILE A 86 -3.72 4.71 -0.74
CA ILE A 86 -4.29 3.47 -0.21
C ILE A 86 -3.42 2.27 -0.54
N VAL A 87 -2.98 2.12 -1.79
CA VAL A 87 -2.18 0.97 -2.20
C VAL A 87 -0.79 1.02 -1.57
N CYS A 88 -0.13 2.17 -1.59
CA CYS A 88 1.17 2.35 -0.94
C CYS A 88 1.11 2.11 0.57
N HIS A 89 0.10 2.66 1.25
CA HIS A 89 -0.09 2.49 2.69
C HIS A 89 -0.35 1.04 3.06
N ALA A 90 -1.30 0.38 2.37
CA ALA A 90 -1.66 -1.00 2.64
C ALA A 90 -0.47 -1.95 2.46
N ASP A 91 0.34 -1.77 1.40
CA ASP A 91 1.56 -2.55 1.17
C ASP A 91 2.54 -2.45 2.36
N ASN A 92 2.70 -1.25 2.92
CA ASN A 92 3.59 -1.03 4.07
C ASN A 92 3.06 -1.55 5.41
N LEU A 93 1.80 -1.98 5.48
CA LEU A 93 1.21 -2.60 6.68
C LEU A 93 1.19 -4.13 6.61
N VAL A 94 1.61 -4.76 5.51
CA VAL A 94 1.58 -6.22 5.39
C VAL A 94 2.93 -6.81 5.78
N GLY A 95 2.94 -7.66 6.80
CA GLY A 95 4.05 -8.56 7.13
C GLY A 95 3.92 -9.91 6.43
N ASP A 96 4.82 -10.85 6.71
CA ASP A 96 4.83 -12.16 6.05
C ASP A 96 3.56 -12.99 6.32
N THR A 97 3.02 -12.87 7.53
CA THR A 97 1.88 -13.68 8.00
C THR A 97 0.77 -12.88 8.66
N GLU A 98 0.94 -11.56 8.79
CA GLU A 98 0.07 -10.71 9.60
C GLU A 98 -0.02 -9.31 9.01
N VAL A 99 -1.09 -8.59 9.36
CA VAL A 99 -1.20 -7.16 9.09
C VAL A 99 -0.71 -6.41 10.33
N LEU A 100 0.31 -5.59 10.15
CA LEU A 100 0.93 -4.76 11.17
C LEU A 100 0.09 -3.52 11.45
N THR A 101 0.15 -3.03 12.68
CA THR A 101 -0.26 -1.67 12.99
C THR A 101 0.68 -0.64 12.35
N SER A 102 0.19 0.58 12.17
CA SER A 102 1.00 1.71 11.73
C SER A 102 2.27 1.90 12.57
N GLN A 103 2.17 1.74 13.88
CA GLN A 103 3.31 1.89 14.79
C GLN A 103 4.34 0.77 14.64
N GLU A 104 3.90 -0.47 14.42
CA GLU A 104 4.79 -1.61 14.17
C GLU A 104 5.52 -1.46 12.82
N SER A 105 4.79 -1.05 11.78
CA SER A 105 5.38 -0.73 10.49
C SER A 105 6.44 0.37 10.60
N TYR A 106 6.14 1.45 11.34
CA TYR A 106 7.12 2.51 11.62
C TYR A 106 8.39 1.98 12.30
N VAL A 107 8.24 1.15 13.35
CA VAL A 107 9.38 0.54 14.04
C VAL A 107 10.21 -0.33 13.09
N ASN A 108 9.57 -1.05 12.16
CA ASN A 108 10.27 -1.82 11.13
C ASN A 108 11.08 -0.94 10.17
N PHE A 109 10.56 0.23 9.78
CA PHE A 109 11.33 1.22 9.02
C PHE A 109 12.55 1.73 9.79
N VAL A 110 12.38 2.12 11.05
CA VAL A 110 13.48 2.61 11.90
C VAL A 110 14.60 1.57 12.02
N ARG A 111 14.25 0.29 12.24
CA ARG A 111 15.23 -0.82 12.32
C ARG A 111 16.04 -1.01 11.04
N LYS A 112 15.49 -0.61 9.89
CA LYS A 112 16.15 -0.66 8.57
C LYS A 112 16.94 0.62 8.26
N GLY A 113 16.97 1.61 9.16
CA GLY A 113 17.57 2.91 8.92
C GLY A 113 16.76 3.82 7.98
N LEU A 114 15.46 3.55 7.83
CA LEU A 114 14.54 4.22 6.90
C LEU A 114 13.53 5.10 7.64
N GLU A 115 13.99 5.85 8.64
CA GLU A 115 13.12 6.62 9.53
C GLU A 115 12.29 7.68 8.78
N GLU A 116 12.84 8.29 7.73
CA GLU A 116 12.12 9.24 6.88
C GLU A 116 10.91 8.58 6.20
N GLN A 117 11.11 7.41 5.58
CA GLN A 117 10.05 6.63 4.95
C GLN A 117 9.00 6.17 5.98
N GLY A 118 9.45 5.80 7.18
CA GLY A 118 8.56 5.50 8.29
C GLY A 118 7.68 6.70 8.66
N ARG A 119 8.23 7.91 8.75
CA ARG A 119 7.45 9.14 9.01
C ARG A 119 6.47 9.45 7.87
N ASN A 120 6.88 9.26 6.61
CA ASN A 120 6.00 9.45 5.48
C ASN A 120 4.83 8.46 5.49
N MET A 121 5.08 7.19 5.84
CA MET A 121 4.03 6.18 6.03
C MET A 121 3.07 6.58 7.16
N LEU A 122 3.54 7.11 8.29
CA LEU A 122 2.68 7.61 9.38
C LEU A 122 1.86 8.85 8.98
N SER A 123 2.44 9.76 8.18
CA SER A 123 1.70 10.89 7.62
C SER A 123 0.57 10.41 6.73
N MET A 124 0.88 9.46 5.83
CA MET A 124 -0.10 8.86 4.93
C MET A 124 -1.20 8.11 5.69
N HIS A 125 -0.84 7.38 6.76
CA HIS A 125 -1.79 6.76 7.67
C HIS A 125 -2.76 7.80 8.24
N SER A 126 -2.23 8.90 8.78
CA SER A 126 -3.04 9.98 9.38
C SER A 126 -3.98 10.62 8.36
N GLU A 127 -3.50 10.91 7.15
CA GLU A 127 -4.29 11.46 6.04
C GLU A 127 -5.44 10.53 5.64
N LEU A 128 -5.15 9.23 5.49
CA LEU A 128 -6.16 8.25 5.10
C LEU A 128 -7.15 7.97 6.25
N SER A 129 -6.70 7.93 7.50
CA SER A 129 -7.57 7.81 8.68
C SER A 129 -8.56 8.98 8.75
N ALA A 130 -8.09 10.21 8.50
CA ALA A 130 -8.95 11.38 8.40
C ALA A 130 -9.96 11.25 7.26
N ALA A 131 -9.54 10.80 6.07
CA ALA A 131 -10.42 10.57 4.93
C ALA A 131 -11.45 9.46 5.17
N CYS A 132 -11.13 8.45 5.99
CA CYS A 132 -12.04 7.37 6.37
C CYS A 132 -12.98 7.72 7.53
N GLY A 133 -12.70 8.81 8.26
CA GLY A 133 -13.40 9.16 9.50
C GLY A 133 -13.19 8.14 10.64
N MET A 134 -12.16 7.30 10.53
CA MET A 134 -11.78 6.28 11.52
C MET A 134 -10.31 5.92 11.32
N ASP A 135 -9.62 5.65 12.41
CA ASP A 135 -8.24 5.18 12.39
C ASP A 135 -8.11 3.86 11.58
N ILE A 136 -7.13 3.78 10.69
CA ILE A 136 -6.96 2.57 9.85
C ILE A 136 -6.61 1.35 10.66
N ASP A 137 -5.85 1.47 11.75
CA ASP A 137 -5.51 0.31 12.58
C ASP A 137 -6.77 -0.27 13.23
N ASP A 138 -7.77 0.57 13.52
CA ASP A 138 -9.10 0.11 13.98
C ASP A 138 -9.93 -0.50 12.84
N ILE A 139 -9.90 0.09 11.64
CA ILE A 139 -10.57 -0.44 10.45
C ILE A 139 -10.07 -1.86 10.15
N VAL A 140 -8.76 -2.06 10.14
CA VAL A 140 -8.13 -3.36 9.83
C VAL A 140 -8.49 -4.41 10.88
N ARG A 141 -8.44 -4.07 12.18
CA ARG A 141 -8.83 -4.98 13.26
C ARG A 141 -10.26 -5.50 13.11
N LEU A 142 -11.20 -4.64 12.70
CA LEU A 142 -12.60 -5.06 12.50
C LEU A 142 -12.75 -6.11 11.40
N VAL A 143 -11.90 -6.05 10.36
CA VAL A 143 -11.91 -7.02 9.25
C VAL A 143 -11.30 -8.33 9.69
N ASP A 144 -10.13 -8.29 10.33
CA ASP A 144 -9.41 -9.49 10.80
C ASP A 144 -10.24 -10.28 11.84
N LEU A 145 -10.97 -9.57 12.72
CA LEU A 145 -11.93 -10.19 13.65
C LEU A 145 -13.12 -10.85 12.92
N SER A 146 -13.53 -10.32 11.77
CA SER A 146 -14.65 -10.87 11.00
C SER A 146 -14.26 -12.10 10.18
N ASP A 147 -13.01 -12.16 9.70
CA ASP A 147 -12.47 -13.31 8.97
C ASP A 147 -12.03 -14.45 9.92
N ASN A 148 -11.70 -14.12 11.18
CA ASN A 148 -11.42 -15.09 12.25
C ASN A 148 -12.64 -15.43 13.14
N ALA A 149 -13.85 -15.03 12.75
CA ALA A 149 -15.05 -15.43 13.48
C ALA A 149 -15.18 -16.97 13.46
N PRO A 150 -15.28 -17.66 14.62
CA PRO A 150 -15.49 -19.10 14.61
C PRO A 150 -16.78 -19.39 13.85
N ILE A 151 -16.71 -20.30 12.87
CA ILE A 151 -17.89 -20.85 12.22
C ILE A 151 -18.75 -21.41 13.35
N LEU A 152 -19.79 -20.68 13.75
CA LEU A 152 -20.79 -21.19 14.68
C LEU A 152 -21.48 -22.34 13.96
N GLY A 153 -20.97 -23.54 14.21
CA GLY A 153 -21.49 -24.78 13.68
C GLY A 153 -22.98 -24.84 13.92
N SER A 154 -23.72 -25.03 12.83
CA SER A 154 -25.16 -25.24 12.84
C SER A 154 -25.52 -26.29 13.88
N SER A 155 -26.53 -25.97 14.67
CA SER A 155 -27.19 -26.84 15.64
C SER A 155 -27.41 -28.25 15.08
N ALA A 156 -26.71 -29.24 15.65
CA ALA A 156 -27.13 -30.63 15.52
C ALA A 156 -28.39 -30.81 16.37
N LYS A 157 -29.55 -30.84 15.70
CA LYS A 157 -30.77 -31.39 16.27
C LYS A 157 -30.52 -32.88 16.57
N ALA A 158 -30.76 -33.28 17.81
CA ALA A 158 -31.10 -34.65 18.18
C ALA A 158 -32.55 -34.64 18.68
#